data_AF-A0A5N8WY61-F1
#
_entry.id   AF-A0A5N8WY61-F1
#
_cell.length_a   1.000
_cell.length_b   1.000
_cell.length_c   1.000
_cell.angle_alpha   90.00
_cell.angle_beta   90.00
_cell.angle_gamma   90.00
#
_symmetry.space_group_name_H-M   'P 1'
#
loop_
_entity.id
_entity.type
_entity.pdbx_description
1 polymer ?
#
loop_
_entity_poly.entity_id
_entity_poly.type
_entity_poly.pdbx_seq_one_letter_code
_entity_poly.pdbx_strand_id
1 'polypeptide(L)'
;MAGDEFSELLGRLKERSGLSYGVLGKRLHTSASTLHRYVNGDAVPTDYAPVERFARVCKATPEELVELHRRWVLADARRGEK
;
A
#
# COMPACT_ATOMS: atom_id res chain seq x y z
N MET A 1 6.57 5.03 -16.84
CA MET A 1 6.42 5.32 -15.40
C MET A 1 6.62 4.01 -14.69
N ALA A 2 7.77 3.81 -14.05
CA ALA A 2 7.99 2.62 -13.23
C ALA A 2 7.25 2.87 -11.92
N GLY A 3 6.01 2.36 -11.80
CA GLY A 3 5.37 2.29 -10.49
C GLY A 3 6.26 1.43 -9.60
N ASP A 4 6.68 1.96 -8.45
CA ASP A 4 7.48 1.20 -7.49
C ASP A 4 6.88 -0.20 -7.27
N GLU A 5 7.70 -1.24 -7.21
CA GLU A 5 7.24 -2.63 -7.04
C GLU A 5 6.31 -2.82 -5.81
N PHE A 6 6.43 -1.89 -4.85
CA PHE A 6 5.53 -1.71 -3.72
C PHE A 6 4.09 -1.35 -4.13
N SER A 7 3.92 -0.32 -4.97
CA SER A 7 2.61 0.17 -5.38
C SER A 7 1.89 -0.84 -6.28
N GLU A 8 2.64 -1.55 -7.14
CA GLU A 8 2.10 -2.66 -7.91
C GLU A 8 1.54 -3.78 -7.03
N LEU A 9 2.25 -4.14 -5.95
CA LEU A 9 1.78 -5.17 -5.03
C LEU A 9 0.53 -4.72 -4.26
N LEU A 10 0.48 -3.46 -3.81
CA LEU A 10 -0.73 -2.88 -3.21
C LEU A 10 -1.91 -2.90 -4.19
N GLY A 11 -1.67 -2.59 -5.46
CA GLY A 11 -2.67 -2.64 -6.52
C GLY A 11 -3.26 -4.03 -6.69
N ARG A 12 -2.40 -5.06 -6.79
CA ARG A 12 -2.83 -6.47 -6.89
C ARG A 12 -3.66 -6.91 -5.67
N LEU A 13 -3.22 -6.56 -4.46
CA LEU A 13 -3.97 -6.87 -3.23
C LEU A 13 -5.35 -6.20 -3.23
N LYS A 14 -5.41 -4.92 -3.61
CA LYS A 14 -6.67 -4.17 -3.72
C LYS A 14 -7.60 -4.78 -4.75
N GLU A 15 -7.11 -5.09 -5.93
CA GLU A 15 -7.89 -5.67 -7.03
C GLU A 15 -8.50 -7.00 -6.61
N ARG A 16 -7.71 -7.89 -6.01
CA ARG A 16 -8.17 -9.19 -5.50
C ARG A 16 -9.18 -9.07 -4.37
N SER A 17 -9.08 -8.03 -3.54
CA SER A 17 -10.01 -7.79 -2.44
C SER A 17 -11.41 -7.38 -2.90
N GLY A 18 -11.54 -6.81 -4.12
CA GLY A 18 -12.78 -6.23 -4.61
C GLY A 18 -13.27 -4.99 -3.86
N LEU A 19 -12.44 -4.40 -2.99
CA LEU A 19 -12.82 -3.25 -2.16
C LEU A 19 -12.52 -1.92 -2.86
N SER A 20 -13.50 -1.01 -2.82
CA SER A 20 -13.31 0.37 -3.27
C SER A 20 -12.44 1.17 -2.29
N TYR A 21 -11.69 2.16 -2.79
CA TYR A 21 -10.88 3.06 -1.95
C TYR A 21 -11.69 3.76 -0.85
N GLY A 22 -12.96 4.08 -1.10
CA GLY A 22 -13.85 4.64 -0.07
C GLY A 22 -14.16 3.67 1.08
N VAL A 23 -14.30 2.37 0.79
CA VAL A 23 -14.52 1.33 1.82
C VAL A 23 -13.25 1.11 2.62
N LEU A 24 -12.10 1.01 1.93
CA LEU A 24 -10.80 0.90 2.57
C LEU A 24 -10.51 2.12 3.45
N GLY A 25 -10.81 3.32 2.95
CA GLY A 25 -10.61 4.56 3.68
C GLY A 25 -11.40 4.63 4.99
N LYS A 26 -12.68 4.23 4.96
CA LYS A 26 -13.50 4.12 6.18
C LYS A 26 -12.92 3.14 7.20
N ARG A 27 -12.41 1.98 6.75
CA ARG A 27 -11.84 0.96 7.65
C ARG A 27 -10.48 1.37 8.24
N LEU A 28 -9.68 2.08 7.45
CA LEU A 28 -8.31 2.48 7.80
C LEU A 28 -8.25 3.87 8.44
N HIS A 29 -9.40 4.54 8.63
CA HIS A 29 -9.47 5.94 9.08
C HIS A 29 -8.59 6.87 8.24
N THR A 30 -8.57 6.62 6.92
CA THR A 30 -7.69 7.30 5.95
C THR A 30 -8.52 7.73 4.74
N SER A 31 -8.15 8.83 4.08
CA SER A 31 -8.85 9.29 2.87
C SER A 31 -8.64 8.35 1.69
N ALA A 32 -9.69 8.14 0.89
CA ALA A 32 -9.61 7.36 -0.34
C ALA A 32 -8.52 7.88 -1.31
N SER A 33 -8.34 9.21 -1.36
CA SER A 33 -7.28 9.85 -2.16
C SER A 33 -5.87 9.48 -1.70
N THR A 34 -5.64 9.38 -0.38
CA THR A 34 -4.35 8.95 0.17
C THR A 34 -4.04 7.50 -0.21
N LEU A 35 -5.02 6.61 -0.10
CA LEU A 35 -4.88 5.21 -0.53
C LEU A 35 -4.63 5.10 -2.03
N HIS A 36 -5.32 5.93 -2.83
CA HIS A 36 -5.11 5.99 -4.27
C HIS A 36 -3.66 6.36 -4.61
N ARG A 37 -3.10 7.36 -3.93
CA ARG A 37 -1.69 7.74 -4.09
C ARG A 37 -0.73 6.62 -3.72
N TYR A 38 -1.02 5.86 -2.65
CA TYR A 38 -0.19 4.71 -2.26
C TYR A 38 -0.19 3.62 -3.33
N VAL A 39 -1.37 3.30 -3.89
CA VAL A 39 -1.51 2.28 -4.93
C VAL A 39 -0.94 2.73 -6.29
N ASN A 40 -0.92 4.02 -6.58
CA ASN A 40 -0.31 4.55 -7.82
C ASN A 40 1.20 4.83 -7.67
N GLY A 41 1.75 4.77 -6.45
CA GLY A 41 3.15 5.10 -6.20
C GLY A 41 3.44 6.61 -6.07
N ASP A 42 2.41 7.45 -6.07
CA ASP A 42 2.55 8.90 -5.87
C ASP A 42 2.94 9.27 -4.43
N ALA A 43 2.78 8.34 -3.49
CA ALA A 43 3.19 8.54 -2.11
C ALA A 43 3.55 7.21 -1.44
N VAL A 44 4.59 7.26 -0.61
CA VAL A 44 4.99 6.14 0.25
C VAL A 44 4.72 6.53 1.70
N PRO A 45 3.95 5.75 2.47
CA PRO A 45 3.71 6.02 3.89
C PRO A 45 5.02 6.06 4.69
N THR A 46 5.11 6.97 5.66
CA THR A 46 6.28 7.11 6.54
C THR A 46 6.41 5.94 7.53
N ASP A 47 5.30 5.30 7.86
CA ASP A 47 5.24 4.12 8.72
C ASP A 47 4.63 2.94 7.97
N TYR A 48 5.05 1.72 8.31
CA TYR A 48 4.48 0.49 7.76
C TYR A 48 3.08 0.15 8.32
N ALA A 49 2.70 0.69 9.48
CA ALA A 49 1.43 0.38 10.15
C ALA A 49 0.16 0.60 9.28
N PRO A 50 0.00 1.69 8.50
CA PRO A 50 -1.12 1.85 7.56
C PRO A 50 -1.07 0.84 6.39
N VAL A 51 0.14 0.48 5.93
CA VAL A 51 0.35 -0.49 4.84
C VAL A 51 -0.08 -1.89 5.28
N GLU A 52 0.37 -2.31 6.46
CA GLU A 52 0.01 -3.61 7.01
C GLU A 52 -1.51 -3.72 7.20
N ARG A 53 -2.14 -2.69 7.79
CA ARG A 53 -3.59 -2.67 7.97
C ARG A 53 -4.34 -2.74 6.64
N PHE A 54 -3.88 -2.02 5.63
CA PHE A 54 -4.45 -2.10 4.28
C PHE A 54 -4.38 -3.53 3.73
N ALA A 55 -3.20 -4.14 3.77
CA ALA A 55 -2.98 -5.48 3.26
C ALA A 55 -3.82 -6.52 4.02
N ARG A 56 -3.92 -6.40 5.35
CA ARG A 56 -4.82 -7.24 6.18
C ARG A 56 -6.29 -7.09 5.77
N VAL A 57 -6.77 -5.87 5.54
CA VAL A 57 -8.15 -5.64 5.06
C VAL A 57 -8.36 -6.24 3.66
N CYS A 58 -7.34 -6.23 2.82
CA CYS A 58 -7.33 -6.86 1.50
C CYS A 58 -7.11 -8.39 1.55
N LYS A 59 -7.09 -9.00 2.74
CA LYS A 59 -6.84 -10.43 2.94
C LYS A 59 -5.51 -10.90 2.36
N ALA A 60 -4.46 -10.09 2.49
CA ALA A 60 -3.11 -10.48 2.13
C ALA A 60 -2.63 -11.65 3.00
N THR A 61 -1.87 -12.57 2.39
CA THR A 61 -1.24 -13.66 3.13
C THR A 61 -0.03 -13.15 3.92
N PRO A 62 0.45 -13.90 4.93
CA PRO A 62 1.67 -13.54 5.67
C PRO A 62 2.89 -13.36 4.76
N GLU A 63 3.02 -14.18 3.72
CA GLU A 63 4.11 -14.09 2.74
C GLU A 63 4.05 -12.78 1.95
N GLU A 64 2.85 -12.39 1.53
CA GLU A 64 2.62 -11.12 0.84
C GLU A 64 2.88 -9.92 1.75
N LEU A 65 2.57 -10.02 3.06
CA LEU A 65 2.91 -8.98 4.04
C LEU A 65 4.43 -8.83 4.20
N VAL A 66 5.19 -9.93 4.24
CA VAL A 66 6.65 -9.87 4.31
C VAL A 66 7.23 -9.24 3.05
N GLU A 67 6.74 -9.64 1.89
CA GLU A 67 7.18 -9.08 0.60
C GLU A 67 6.83 -7.59 0.48
N LEU A 68 5.62 -7.21 0.90
CA LEU A 68 5.19 -5.82 0.95
C LEU A 68 6.06 -4.97 1.87
N HIS A 69 6.45 -5.51 3.03
CA HIS A 69 7.35 -4.84 3.95
C HIS A 69 8.73 -4.61 3.32
N ARG A 70 9.31 -5.63 2.67
CA ARG A 70 10.60 -5.50 1.98
C ARG A 70 10.57 -4.40 0.92
N ARG A 71 9.53 -4.38 0.08
CA ARG A 71 9.36 -3.38 -0.97
C ARG A 71 9.10 -1.98 -0.40
N TRP A 72 8.34 -1.90 0.69
CA TRP A 72 8.09 -0.64 1.39
C TRP A 72 9.40 -0.04 1.90
N VAL A 73 10.28 -0.82 2.53
CA VAL A 73 11.59 -0.34 3.01
C VAL A 73 12.44 0.23 1.87
N LEU A 74 12.45 -0.42 0.70
CA LEU A 74 13.17 0.09 -0.47
C LEU A 74 12.57 1.41 -1.00
N ALA A 75 11.24 1.51 -1.05
CA ALA A 75 10.55 2.72 -1.48
C ALA A 75 10.70 3.86 -0.45
N ASP A 76 10.71 3.53 0.84
CA ASP A 76 10.91 4.45 1.96
C ASP A 76 12.31 5.06 1.93
N ALA A 77 13.33 4.21 1.71
CA ALA A 77 14.72 4.66 1.54
C ALA A 77 14.86 5.65 0.38
N ARG A 78 14.24 5.35 -0.78
CA ARG A 78 14.26 6.24 -1.96
C ARG A 78 13.52 7.57 -1.73
N ARG A 79 12.47 7.57 -0.90
CA ARG A 79 11.75 8.81 -0.53
C ARG A 79 12.66 9.76 0.25
N GLY A 80 13.58 9.25 1.07
CA GLY A 80 14.53 10.04 1.85
C GLY A 80 15.68 10.66 1.03
N GLU A 81 15.89 10.21 -0.21
CA GLU A 81 16.93 10.74 -1.10
C GLU A 81 16.47 11.96 -1.91
N LYS A 82 15.26 12.50 -1.65
CA LYS A 82 14.66 13.62 -2.36
C LYS A 82 14.37 14.80 -1.44
#